data_AF-A0A1B5Z9L1-F1
#
_entry.id   AF-A0A1B5Z9L1-F1
#
_cell.length_a   1.000
_cell.length_b   1.000
_cell.length_c   1.000
_cell.angle_alpha   90.00
_cell.angle_beta   90.00
_cell.angle_gamma   90.00
#
_symmetry.space_group_name_H-M   'P 1'
#
loop_
_entity.id
_entity.type
_entity.pdbx_description
1 polymer ?
#
loop_
_entity_poly.entity_id
_entity_poly.type
_entity_poly.pdbx_seq_one_letter_code
_entity_poly.pdbx_strand_id
1 'polypeptide(L)'
;KYGGLGVRCARTQNVALLGKLIWEILQSPDKLWVRIFNDIYLKGQLPFNNNVVGGSVIWNAVKKAMSRLKDGFKFKIGDGESSFWYDSWVLKERLCTVVPFVAIQDTALKIKDVWANGEWNLNNLYTNLPESIINVITMIQPCLVMNLPDVWTWDNSTSGVYTVKDAYNWLSNPAPLFDHPNWQWIWRLELPANIQFFTWQAIHMSIPTRAVLHHRHV
;
A
#
# COMPACT_ATOMS: atom_id res chain seq x y z
N LYS A 1 -18.46 11.46 -5.43
CA LYS A 1 -18.63 11.08 -6.87
C LYS A 1 -18.04 12.21 -7.71
N TYR A 2 -16.88 12.01 -8.31
CA TYR A 2 -16.18 13.02 -9.12
C TYR A 2 -16.94 13.26 -10.44
N GLY A 3 -18.00 14.09 -10.35
CA GLY A 3 -18.98 14.36 -11.40
C GLY A 3 -18.38 14.41 -12.80
N GLY A 4 -19.04 13.75 -13.75
CA GLY A 4 -18.55 13.56 -15.11
C GLY A 4 -19.20 12.30 -15.69
N LEU A 5 -18.39 11.44 -16.32
CA LEU A 5 -18.89 10.27 -17.03
C LEU A 5 -19.01 8.98 -16.17
N GLY A 6 -18.61 9.02 -14.90
CA GLY A 6 -18.48 7.81 -14.07
C GLY A 6 -17.28 6.92 -14.44
N VAL A 7 -16.46 7.34 -15.41
CA VAL A 7 -15.26 6.61 -15.84
C VAL A 7 -14.10 6.86 -14.87
N ARG A 8 -13.42 5.77 -14.50
CA ARG A 8 -12.22 5.82 -13.66
C ARG A 8 -10.96 6.03 -14.50
N CYS A 9 -9.97 6.72 -13.94
CA CYS A 9 -8.66 6.81 -14.57
C CYS A 9 -8.06 5.41 -14.71
N ALA A 10 -7.85 4.96 -15.96
CA ALA A 10 -7.41 3.59 -16.26
C ALA A 10 -6.07 3.26 -15.59
N ARG A 11 -5.13 4.22 -15.54
CA ARG A 11 -3.84 4.03 -14.87
C ARG A 11 -3.99 3.80 -13.37
N THR A 12 -4.80 4.62 -12.69
CA THR A 12 -5.05 4.49 -11.24
C THR A 12 -5.82 3.21 -10.94
N GLN A 13 -6.82 2.89 -11.75
CA GLN A 13 -7.59 1.65 -11.64
C GLN A 13 -6.70 0.41 -11.82
N ASN A 14 -5.77 0.44 -12.78
CA ASN A 14 -4.83 -0.66 -12.98
C ASN A 14 -3.90 -0.85 -11.77
N VAL A 15 -3.39 0.23 -11.17
CA VAL A 15 -2.58 0.13 -9.93
C VAL A 15 -3.40 -0.45 -8.79
N ALA A 16 -4.66 -0.01 -8.62
CA ALA A 16 -5.56 -0.57 -7.60
C ALA A 16 -5.89 -2.05 -7.84
N LEU A 17 -5.97 -2.50 -9.09
CA LEU A 17 -6.14 -3.92 -9.43
C LEU A 17 -4.89 -4.74 -9.09
N LEU A 18 -3.71 -4.24 -9.46
CA LEU A 18 -2.44 -4.88 -9.11
C LEU A 18 -2.24 -4.96 -7.59
N GLY A 19 -2.76 -4.00 -6.82
CA GLY A 19 -2.73 -4.06 -5.37
C GLY A 19 -3.51 -5.23 -4.77
N LYS A 20 -4.50 -5.78 -5.49
CA LYS A 20 -5.16 -7.02 -5.05
C LYS A 20 -4.19 -8.22 -5.10
N LEU A 21 -3.31 -8.28 -6.09
CA LEU A 21 -2.26 -9.30 -6.14
C LEU A 21 -1.29 -9.14 -4.98
N ILE A 22 -0.92 -7.89 -4.66
CA ILE A 22 -0.04 -7.58 -3.51
C ILE A 22 -0.70 -8.02 -2.19
N TRP A 23 -1.99 -7.73 -2.02
CA TRP A 23 -2.76 -8.19 -0.87
C TRP A 23 -2.76 -9.71 -0.73
N GLU A 24 -2.95 -10.45 -1.84
CA GLU A 24 -2.90 -11.91 -1.82
C GLU A 24 -1.50 -12.45 -1.50
N ILE A 25 -0.45 -11.80 -1.98
CA ILE A 25 0.95 -12.15 -1.65
C ILE A 25 1.19 -12.03 -0.13
N LEU A 26 0.60 -11.03 0.52
CA LEU A 26 0.76 -10.79 1.96
C LEU A 26 -0.11 -11.72 2.82
N GLN A 27 -1.36 -11.97 2.41
CA GLN A 27 -2.36 -12.66 3.24
C GLN A 27 -2.46 -14.16 2.97
N SER A 28 -2.07 -14.63 1.79
CA SER A 28 -2.29 -16.02 1.34
C SER A 28 -1.01 -16.68 0.81
N PRO A 29 0.00 -16.90 1.66
CA PRO A 29 1.27 -17.54 1.26
C PRO A 29 1.11 -19.02 0.88
N ASP A 30 -0.04 -19.62 1.17
CA ASP A 30 -0.39 -20.99 0.85
C ASP A 30 -0.73 -21.20 -0.64
N LYS A 31 -1.19 -20.16 -1.34
CA LYS A 31 -1.53 -20.24 -2.76
C LYS A 31 -0.29 -20.58 -3.59
N LEU A 32 -0.42 -21.56 -4.49
CA LEU A 32 0.68 -22.03 -5.33
C LEU A 32 1.35 -20.91 -6.15
N TRP A 33 0.55 -20.01 -6.74
CA TRP A 33 1.11 -18.90 -7.51
C TRP A 33 1.88 -17.91 -6.61
N VAL A 34 1.44 -17.71 -5.36
CA VAL A 34 2.13 -16.86 -4.38
C VAL A 34 3.46 -17.50 -3.97
N ARG A 35 3.50 -18.81 -3.74
CA ARG A 35 4.74 -19.55 -3.46
C ARG A 35 5.76 -19.41 -4.59
N ILE A 36 5.33 -19.69 -5.83
CA ILE A 36 6.18 -19.55 -7.01
C ILE A 36 6.65 -18.09 -7.18
N PHE A 37 5.73 -17.14 -7.00
CA PHE A 37 6.06 -15.72 -7.11
C PHE A 37 7.07 -15.28 -6.05
N ASN A 38 6.92 -15.76 -4.81
CA ASN A 38 7.82 -15.50 -3.71
C ASN A 38 9.20 -16.11 -3.98
N ASP A 39 9.29 -17.34 -4.47
CA ASP A 39 10.56 -18.02 -4.73
C ASP A 39 11.33 -17.38 -5.88
N ILE A 40 10.64 -16.99 -6.96
CA ILE A 40 11.27 -16.38 -8.14
C ILE A 40 11.69 -14.94 -7.86
N TYR A 41 10.78 -14.12 -7.30
CA TYR A 41 10.97 -12.67 -7.23
C TYR A 41 11.30 -12.17 -5.84
N LEU A 42 10.61 -12.62 -4.79
CA LEU A 42 10.82 -12.07 -3.44
C LEU A 42 12.01 -12.68 -2.72
N LYS A 43 12.33 -13.96 -2.96
CA LYS A 43 13.44 -14.70 -2.34
C LYS A 43 13.50 -14.53 -0.82
N GLY A 44 12.31 -14.58 -0.19
CA GLY A 44 12.17 -14.36 1.24
C GLY A 44 12.34 -12.91 1.69
N GLN A 45 12.36 -11.91 0.80
CA GLN A 45 12.22 -10.50 1.14
C GLN A 45 10.74 -10.10 1.15
N LEU A 46 10.41 -8.98 1.81
CA LEU A 46 9.07 -8.42 1.69
C LEU A 46 8.79 -7.86 0.29
N PRO A 47 7.51 -7.82 -0.12
CA PRO A 47 7.05 -7.07 -1.29
C PRO A 47 7.56 -5.63 -1.38
N PHE A 48 7.63 -4.91 -0.24
CA PHE A 48 7.86 -3.47 -0.21
C PHE A 48 9.33 -3.04 -0.17
N ASN A 49 10.27 -3.98 0.01
CA ASN A 49 11.71 -3.70 0.10
C ASN A 49 12.55 -4.57 -0.86
N ASN A 50 11.96 -4.94 -2.00
CA ASN A 50 12.59 -5.84 -2.94
C ASN A 50 13.44 -5.09 -3.99
N ASN A 51 14.72 -5.45 -4.07
CA ASN A 51 15.71 -4.88 -4.99
C ASN A 51 15.94 -5.68 -6.28
N VAL A 52 15.17 -6.75 -6.54
CA VAL A 52 15.31 -7.55 -7.76
C VAL A 52 15.13 -6.68 -9.01
N VAL A 53 16.20 -6.62 -9.81
CA VAL A 53 16.29 -5.86 -11.06
C VAL A 53 16.01 -6.80 -12.23
N GLY A 54 15.15 -6.37 -13.15
CA GLY A 54 14.70 -7.20 -14.26
C GLY A 54 13.60 -8.19 -13.86
N GLY A 55 13.04 -8.88 -14.85
CA GLY A 55 11.96 -9.84 -14.68
C GLY A 55 10.84 -9.67 -15.70
N SER A 56 9.75 -10.40 -15.49
CA SER A 56 8.59 -10.36 -16.39
C SER A 56 7.92 -8.98 -16.41
N VAL A 57 7.15 -8.70 -17.47
CA VAL A 57 6.34 -7.49 -17.56
C VAL A 57 5.39 -7.37 -16.37
N ILE A 58 4.84 -8.50 -15.92
CA ILE A 58 3.93 -8.58 -14.76
C ILE A 58 4.69 -8.22 -13.48
N TRP A 59 5.87 -8.78 -13.24
CA TRP A 59 6.71 -8.43 -12.09
C TRP A 59 7.00 -6.94 -12.03
N ASN A 60 7.42 -6.35 -13.16
CA ASN A 60 7.72 -4.92 -13.22
C ASN A 60 6.49 -4.04 -12.96
N ALA A 61 5.31 -4.47 -13.41
CA ALA A 61 4.06 -3.79 -13.12
C ALA A 61 3.69 -3.88 -11.63
N VAL A 62 3.79 -5.08 -11.03
CA VAL A 62 3.54 -5.32 -9.61
C VAL A 62 4.53 -4.54 -8.74
N LYS A 63 5.83 -4.56 -9.06
CA LYS A 63 6.86 -3.79 -8.34
C LYS A 63 6.56 -2.28 -8.34
N LYS A 64 6.14 -1.74 -9.48
CA LYS A 64 5.69 -0.33 -9.58
C LYS A 64 4.40 -0.06 -8.79
N ALA A 65 3.51 -1.03 -8.66
CA ALA A 65 2.32 -0.90 -7.83
C ALA A 65 2.66 -1.00 -6.33
N MET A 66 3.59 -1.88 -5.94
CA MET A 66 4.10 -2.03 -4.58
C MET A 66 4.68 -0.71 -4.06
N SER A 67 5.49 -0.01 -4.86
CA SER A 67 6.03 1.29 -4.45
C SER A 67 4.95 2.36 -4.29
N ARG A 68 3.92 2.37 -5.14
CA ARG A 68 2.81 3.34 -5.06
C ARG A 68 1.84 3.08 -3.92
N LEU A 69 1.64 1.81 -3.57
CA LEU A 69 0.68 1.41 -2.56
C LEU A 69 1.31 1.18 -1.18
N LYS A 70 2.65 1.21 -1.09
CA LYS A 70 3.42 0.94 0.13
C LYS A 70 2.79 1.63 1.33
N ASP A 71 2.45 2.91 1.22
CA ASP A 71 1.95 3.74 2.33
C ASP A 71 0.55 3.38 2.83
N GLY A 72 -0.29 2.78 1.98
CA GLY A 72 -1.63 2.35 2.40
C GLY A 72 -1.67 1.01 3.13
N PHE A 73 -0.62 0.19 3.03
CA PHE A 73 -0.51 -1.06 3.79
C PHE A 73 0.12 -0.78 5.16
N LYS A 74 -0.53 -1.28 6.23
CA LYS A 74 -0.04 -1.21 7.61
C LYS A 74 -0.08 -2.59 8.26
N PHE A 75 0.97 -2.92 9.00
CA PHE A 75 0.99 -4.13 9.82
C PHE A 75 0.25 -3.88 11.13
N LYS A 76 -0.71 -4.74 11.47
CA LYS A 76 -1.39 -4.71 12.77
C LYS A 76 -1.00 -5.93 13.57
N ILE A 77 -0.58 -5.66 14.80
CA ILE A 77 -0.19 -6.67 15.77
C ILE A 77 -1.47 -7.14 16.48
N GLY A 78 -1.74 -8.44 16.41
CA GLY A 78 -2.83 -9.15 17.06
C GLY A 78 -2.31 -9.94 18.26
N ASP A 79 -1.82 -11.15 18.06
CA ASP A 79 -1.33 -12.06 19.11
C ASP A 79 0.18 -11.89 19.36
N GLY A 80 0.88 -11.14 18.50
CA GLY A 80 2.29 -10.85 18.64
C GLY A 80 3.17 -12.08 18.44
N GLU A 81 2.68 -13.11 17.75
CA GLU A 81 3.44 -14.33 17.43
C GLU A 81 4.52 -14.10 16.36
N SER A 82 4.46 -12.97 15.63
CA SER A 82 5.47 -12.58 14.67
C SER A 82 6.84 -12.35 15.33
N SER A 83 7.90 -12.68 14.60
CA SER A 83 9.27 -12.46 15.02
C SER A 83 9.56 -10.97 15.19
N PHE A 84 10.12 -10.60 16.33
CA PHE A 84 10.52 -9.23 16.60
C PHE A 84 11.59 -8.74 15.61
N TRP A 85 12.51 -9.61 15.18
CA TRP A 85 13.64 -9.22 14.31
C TRP A 85 13.43 -9.48 12.83
N TYR A 86 12.77 -10.59 12.49
CA TYR A 86 12.74 -11.12 11.12
C TYR A 86 11.42 -10.85 10.39
N ASP A 87 10.36 -10.51 11.12
CA ASP A 87 9.13 -10.01 10.51
C ASP A 87 9.15 -8.49 10.45
N SER A 88 8.41 -7.96 9.48
CA SER A 88 8.48 -6.55 9.12
C SER A 88 7.28 -5.79 9.64
N TRP A 89 7.15 -5.83 10.96
CA TRP A 89 6.11 -5.17 11.71
C TRP A 89 6.43 -3.68 11.97
N VAL A 90 7.71 -3.28 11.85
CA VAL A 90 8.21 -1.89 11.98
C VAL A 90 8.76 -1.40 10.65
N LEU A 91 8.45 -0.16 10.27
CA LEU A 91 9.01 0.53 9.09
C LEU A 91 8.86 -0.19 7.72
N LYS A 92 8.05 -1.26 7.65
CA LYS A 92 7.91 -2.13 6.47
C LYS A 92 9.26 -2.76 6.04
N GLU A 93 10.14 -2.95 7.02
CA GLU A 93 11.46 -3.58 6.87
C GLU A 93 11.72 -4.49 8.06
N ARG A 94 12.76 -5.32 8.00
CA ARG A 94 13.14 -6.19 9.12
C ARG A 94 14.04 -5.41 10.06
N LEU A 95 13.83 -5.52 11.37
CA LEU A 95 14.74 -4.87 12.31
C LEU A 95 16.17 -5.41 12.18
N CYS A 96 16.33 -6.69 11.81
CA CYS A 96 17.65 -7.29 11.59
C CYS A 96 18.47 -6.66 10.46
N THR A 97 17.85 -5.93 9.51
CA THR A 97 18.59 -5.22 8.45
C THR A 97 19.04 -3.83 8.87
N VAL A 98 18.52 -3.31 9.98
CA VAL A 98 18.85 -1.98 10.50
C VAL A 98 19.99 -2.04 11.53
N VAL A 99 20.14 -3.19 12.20
CA VAL A 99 21.22 -3.43 13.17
C VAL A 99 22.39 -4.19 12.52
N PRO A 100 23.63 -4.01 13.01
CA PRO A 100 24.80 -4.70 12.45
C PRO A 100 24.77 -6.21 12.68
N PHE A 101 24.16 -6.66 13.78
CA PHE A 101 23.95 -8.07 14.11
C PHE A 101 22.77 -8.20 15.07
N VAL A 102 22.20 -9.41 15.14
CA VAL A 102 21.21 -9.80 16.16
C VAL A 102 21.87 -10.82 17.08
N ALA A 103 21.84 -10.57 18.39
CA ALA A 103 22.37 -11.48 19.39
C ALA A 103 21.61 -12.81 19.34
N ILE A 104 22.32 -13.93 19.52
CA ILE A 104 21.72 -15.29 19.42
C ILE A 104 20.53 -15.44 20.37
N GLN A 105 20.65 -14.86 21.58
CA GLN A 105 19.63 -14.82 22.62
C GLN A 105 18.32 -14.16 22.15
N ASP A 106 18.43 -13.20 21.23
CA ASP A 106 17.29 -12.41 20.77
C ASP A 106 16.64 -12.99 19.51
N THR A 107 17.28 -13.93 18.83
CA THR A 107 16.83 -14.43 17.51
C THR A 107 15.44 -15.07 17.53
N ALA A 108 15.06 -15.70 18.65
CA ALA A 108 13.77 -16.36 18.80
C ALA A 108 12.67 -15.45 19.39
N LEU A 109 12.99 -14.18 19.71
CA LEU A 109 12.04 -13.27 20.34
C LEU A 109 10.86 -12.95 19.41
N LYS A 110 9.67 -12.99 20.00
CA LYS A 110 8.43 -12.55 19.36
C LYS A 110 8.00 -11.20 19.89
N ILE A 111 7.10 -10.53 19.18
CA ILE A 111 6.59 -9.23 19.57
C ILE A 111 5.97 -9.27 20.97
N LYS A 112 5.20 -10.32 21.28
CA LYS A 112 4.57 -10.53 22.59
C LYS A 112 5.56 -10.70 23.75
N ASP A 113 6.79 -11.13 23.48
CA ASP A 113 7.81 -11.33 24.52
C ASP A 113 8.45 -10.00 24.93
N VAL A 114 8.45 -9.03 24.02
CA VAL A 114 9.03 -7.69 24.22
C VAL A 114 7.97 -6.66 24.65
N TRP A 115 6.69 -6.91 24.37
CA TRP A 115 5.58 -6.05 24.80
C TRP A 115 4.85 -6.63 26.01
N ALA A 116 4.94 -5.96 27.16
CA ALA A 116 4.23 -6.37 28.38
C ALA A 116 3.70 -5.17 29.16
N ASN A 117 2.53 -5.33 29.79
CA ASN A 117 1.92 -4.31 30.67
C ASN A 117 1.73 -2.92 30.04
N GLY A 118 1.62 -2.84 28.71
CA GLY A 118 1.46 -1.56 27.99
C GLY A 118 2.76 -0.84 27.66
N GLU A 119 3.92 -1.49 27.88
CA GLU A 119 5.24 -0.93 27.61
C GLU A 119 6.13 -1.91 26.84
N TRP A 120 7.10 -1.34 26.10
CA TRP A 120 8.11 -2.12 25.39
C TRP A 120 9.34 -2.34 26.29
N ASN A 121 9.66 -3.59 26.59
CA ASN A 121 10.82 -4.00 27.38
C ASN A 121 12.11 -4.06 26.56
N LEU A 122 12.46 -2.96 25.88
CA LEU A 122 13.63 -2.91 24.98
C LEU A 122 14.96 -2.95 25.73
N ASN A 123 14.98 -2.59 27.02
CA ASN A 123 16.18 -2.61 27.85
C ASN A 123 16.69 -4.04 28.15
N ASN A 124 15.84 -5.06 27.97
CA ASN A 124 16.21 -6.46 28.20
C ASN A 124 16.81 -7.14 26.96
N LEU A 125 16.88 -6.44 25.83
CA LEU A 125 17.47 -6.97 24.60
C LEU A 125 18.99 -7.01 24.73
N TYR A 126 19.60 -8.10 24.27
CA TYR A 126 21.05 -8.21 24.15
C TYR A 126 21.59 -7.44 22.94
N THR A 127 20.73 -7.19 21.96
CA THR A 127 21.01 -6.45 20.72
C THR A 127 20.72 -4.96 20.92
N ASN A 128 21.74 -4.12 20.72
CA ASN A 128 21.58 -2.68 20.81
C ASN A 128 20.73 -2.13 19.65
N LEU A 129 19.60 -1.52 19.98
CA LEU A 129 18.76 -0.80 19.02
C LEU A 129 19.19 0.67 18.91
N PRO A 130 19.27 1.23 17.69
CA PRO A 130 19.44 2.67 17.50
C PRO A 130 18.27 3.45 18.12
N GLU A 131 18.56 4.61 18.71
CA GLU A 131 17.54 5.46 19.36
C GLU A 131 16.40 5.86 18.40
N SER A 132 16.72 6.07 17.12
CA SER A 132 15.71 6.34 16.09
C SER A 132 14.68 5.23 15.94
N ILE A 133 15.08 3.96 16.10
CA ILE A 133 14.21 2.79 16.00
C ILE A 133 13.42 2.59 17.29
N ILE A 134 14.05 2.81 18.44
CA ILE A 134 13.39 2.80 19.75
C ILE A 134 12.20 3.77 19.74
N ASN A 135 12.42 5.00 19.26
CA ASN A 135 11.36 6.02 19.18
C ASN A 135 10.20 5.61 18.26
N VAL A 136 10.48 4.91 17.15
CA VAL A 136 9.43 4.40 16.26
C VAL A 136 8.66 3.25 16.91
N ILE A 137 9.35 2.34 17.60
CA ILE A 137 8.74 1.21 18.29
C ILE A 137 7.82 1.71 19.42
N THR A 138 8.28 2.68 20.23
CA THR A 138 7.50 3.21 21.35
C THR A 138 6.25 3.97 20.92
N MET A 139 6.21 4.52 19.70
CA MET A 139 5.00 5.09 19.11
C MET A 139 3.93 4.04 18.77
N ILE A 140 4.32 2.78 18.60
CA ILE A 140 3.40 1.67 18.34
C ILE A 140 2.91 1.16 19.70
N GLN A 141 1.61 1.19 19.92
CA GLN A 141 0.97 0.61 21.10
C GLN A 141 0.07 -0.56 20.68
N PRO A 142 0.61 -1.80 20.67
CA PRO A 142 -0.17 -3.00 20.36
C PRO A 142 -1.28 -3.23 21.39
N CYS A 143 -2.47 -3.61 20.91
CA CYS A 143 -3.51 -4.19 21.75
C CYS A 143 -3.51 -5.69 21.50
N LEU A 144 -2.80 -6.45 22.35
CA LEU A 144 -2.67 -7.89 22.14
C LEU A 144 -4.00 -8.60 22.41
N VAL A 145 -4.46 -9.36 21.42
CA VAL A 145 -5.70 -10.15 21.51
C VAL A 145 -5.35 -11.61 21.26
N MET A 146 -5.66 -12.47 22.23
CA MET A 146 -5.41 -13.92 22.09
C MET A 146 -6.15 -14.49 20.87
N ASN A 147 -5.44 -15.32 20.09
CA ASN A 147 -5.91 -15.98 18.88
C ASN A 147 -6.27 -15.04 17.71
N LEU A 148 -5.84 -13.78 17.75
CA LEU A 148 -5.95 -12.88 16.60
C LEU A 148 -4.60 -12.81 15.90
N PRO A 149 -4.43 -13.36 14.68
CA PRO A 149 -3.12 -13.36 14.04
C PRO A 149 -2.65 -11.94 13.72
N ASP A 150 -1.34 -11.73 13.76
CA ASP A 150 -0.70 -10.54 13.21
C ASP A 150 -0.91 -10.49 11.68
N VAL A 151 -1.43 -9.37 11.16
CA VAL A 151 -1.82 -9.27 9.75
C VAL A 151 -1.51 -7.92 9.13
N TRP A 152 -1.28 -7.93 7.81
CA TRP A 152 -1.29 -6.71 7.01
C TRP A 152 -2.72 -6.23 6.81
N THR A 153 -2.94 -4.94 6.92
CA THR A 153 -4.23 -4.27 6.73
C THR A 153 -4.09 -3.09 5.78
N TRP A 154 -5.20 -2.73 5.15
CA TRP A 154 -5.32 -1.53 4.33
C TRP A 154 -5.92 -0.38 5.15
N ASP A 155 -5.16 0.72 5.30
CA ASP A 155 -5.50 1.82 6.21
C ASP A 155 -6.77 2.57 5.83
N ASN A 156 -7.05 2.69 4.53
CA ASN A 156 -8.23 3.40 4.02
C ASN A 156 -9.50 2.51 3.96
N SER A 157 -9.50 1.38 4.66
CA SER A 157 -10.63 0.45 4.75
C SER A 157 -11.13 0.35 6.18
N THR A 158 -12.44 0.48 6.38
CA THR A 158 -13.06 0.34 7.71
C THR A 158 -12.93 -1.08 8.27
N SER A 159 -12.85 -2.09 7.40
CA SER A 159 -12.63 -3.49 7.80
C SER A 159 -11.15 -3.88 7.83
N GLY A 160 -10.24 -3.00 7.40
CA GLY A 160 -8.83 -3.33 7.20
C GLY A 160 -8.55 -4.26 6.01
N VAL A 161 -9.58 -4.75 5.30
CA VAL A 161 -9.42 -5.60 4.12
C VAL A 161 -9.19 -4.73 2.89
N TYR A 162 -8.23 -5.14 2.06
CA TYR A 162 -7.98 -4.46 0.79
C TYR A 162 -9.14 -4.62 -0.18
N THR A 163 -9.69 -3.50 -0.65
CA THR A 163 -10.60 -3.49 -1.80
C THR A 163 -10.06 -2.57 -2.89
N VAL A 164 -10.27 -2.97 -4.15
CA VAL A 164 -9.87 -2.16 -5.31
C VAL A 164 -10.53 -0.78 -5.28
N LYS A 165 -11.75 -0.70 -4.71
CA LYS A 165 -12.48 0.56 -4.55
C LYS A 165 -11.78 1.49 -3.57
N ASP A 166 -11.43 1.00 -2.39
CA ASP A 166 -10.82 1.81 -1.33
C ASP A 166 -9.39 2.20 -1.69
N ALA A 167 -8.67 1.31 -2.37
CA ALA A 167 -7.35 1.61 -2.91
C ALA A 167 -7.40 2.62 -4.07
N TYR A 168 -8.39 2.53 -4.96
CA TYR A 168 -8.59 3.54 -6.00
C TYR A 168 -8.88 4.91 -5.39
N ASN A 169 -9.76 4.98 -4.39
CA ASN A 169 -10.08 6.23 -3.70
C ASN A 169 -8.85 6.81 -2.98
N TRP A 170 -8.07 5.96 -2.32
CA TRP A 170 -6.81 6.35 -1.66
C TRP A 170 -5.80 6.91 -2.67
N LEU A 171 -5.60 6.22 -3.80
CA LEU A 171 -4.71 6.68 -4.89
C LEU A 171 -5.22 7.95 -5.59
N SER A 172 -6.53 8.20 -5.57
CA SER A 172 -7.16 9.35 -6.23
C SER A 172 -7.25 10.59 -5.34
N ASN A 173 -6.94 10.46 -4.03
CA ASN A 173 -6.89 11.57 -3.08
C ASN A 173 -5.45 11.84 -2.59
N PRO A 174 -4.51 12.28 -3.44
CA PRO A 174 -3.26 12.84 -2.94
C PRO A 174 -3.52 14.26 -2.40
N ALA A 175 -3.64 14.41 -1.08
CA ALA A 175 -3.72 15.69 -0.35
C ALA A 175 -4.93 16.61 -0.70
N PRO A 176 -5.36 17.51 0.20
CA PRO A 176 -6.55 18.34 0.01
C PRO A 176 -6.28 19.58 -0.86
N LEU A 177 -5.69 19.41 -2.05
CA LEU A 177 -5.17 20.55 -2.84
C LEU A 177 -5.73 20.74 -4.24
N PHE A 178 -6.72 19.98 -4.68
CA PHE A 178 -7.47 20.36 -5.86
C PHE A 178 -8.95 20.15 -5.63
N ASP A 179 -9.69 21.26 -5.58
CA ASP A 179 -11.11 21.30 -5.94
C ASP A 179 -11.22 20.62 -7.29
N HIS A 180 -11.49 19.31 -7.30
CA HIS A 180 -11.84 18.64 -8.54
C HIS A 180 -13.17 19.27 -8.98
N PRO A 181 -13.20 20.00 -10.10
CA PRO A 181 -14.42 20.65 -10.56
C PRO A 181 -15.51 19.59 -10.71
N ASN A 182 -16.63 19.81 -10.03
CA ASN A 182 -17.75 18.89 -10.07
C ASN A 182 -18.47 19.01 -11.41
N TRP A 183 -18.18 18.14 -12.38
CA TRP A 183 -18.82 18.19 -13.70
C TRP A 183 -20.25 17.63 -13.73
N GLN A 184 -20.91 17.44 -12.58
CA GLN A 184 -22.32 17.03 -12.53
C GLN A 184 -23.25 18.01 -13.23
N TRP A 185 -22.89 19.29 -13.27
CA TRP A 185 -23.71 20.31 -13.93
C TRP A 185 -23.90 20.02 -15.42
N ILE A 186 -22.91 19.44 -16.12
CA ILE A 186 -23.01 19.09 -17.55
C ILE A 186 -24.16 18.11 -17.80
N TRP A 187 -24.32 17.14 -16.89
CA TRP A 187 -25.34 16.08 -16.99
C TRP A 187 -26.72 16.52 -16.50
N ARG A 188 -26.80 17.68 -15.82
CA ARG A 188 -28.06 18.30 -15.40
C ARG A 188 -28.65 19.23 -16.46
N LEU A 189 -27.91 19.54 -17.53
CA LEU A 189 -28.41 20.35 -18.64
C LEU A 189 -29.50 19.58 -19.39
N GLU A 190 -30.60 20.24 -19.73
CA GLU A 190 -31.66 19.70 -20.59
C GLU A 190 -31.22 19.67 -22.07
N LEU A 191 -30.09 19.02 -22.34
CA LEU A 191 -29.50 18.88 -23.67
C LEU A 191 -29.46 17.41 -24.07
N PRO A 192 -29.54 17.11 -25.39
CA PRO A 192 -29.23 15.79 -25.91
C PRO A 192 -27.88 15.25 -25.42
N ALA A 193 -27.81 13.95 -25.14
CA ALA A 193 -26.63 13.29 -24.53
C ALA A 193 -25.34 13.44 -25.38
N ASN A 194 -25.46 13.51 -26.71
CA ASN A 194 -24.34 13.77 -27.62
C ASN A 194 -23.75 15.17 -27.43
N ILE A 195 -24.58 16.18 -27.13
CA ILE A 195 -24.12 17.55 -26.86
C ILE A 195 -23.46 17.61 -25.47
N GLN A 196 -24.08 17.02 -24.45
CA GLN A 196 -23.49 16.92 -23.11
C GLN A 196 -22.11 16.24 -23.15
N PHE A 197 -21.99 15.15 -23.91
CA PHE A 197 -20.73 14.43 -24.10
C PHE A 197 -19.69 15.28 -24.84
N PHE A 198 -20.09 15.97 -25.91
CA PHE A 198 -19.21 16.87 -26.65
C PHE A 198 -18.68 18.01 -25.76
N THR A 199 -19.55 18.65 -24.97
CA THR A 199 -19.17 19.68 -23.99
C THR A 199 -18.17 19.14 -22.98
N TRP A 200 -18.41 17.93 -22.46
CA TRP A 200 -17.47 17.25 -21.57
C TRP A 200 -16.11 17.03 -22.24
N GLN A 201 -16.06 16.53 -23.49
CA GLN A 201 -14.81 16.35 -24.23
C GLN A 201 -14.07 17.67 -24.50
N ALA A 202 -14.80 18.75 -24.80
CA ALA A 202 -14.24 20.07 -25.06
C ALA A 202 -13.53 20.63 -23.83
N ILE A 203 -14.18 20.55 -22.67
CA ILE A 203 -13.64 20.98 -21.37
C ILE A 203 -12.39 20.18 -20.99
N HIS A 204 -12.39 18.88 -21.29
CA HIS A 204 -11.24 18.00 -21.05
C HIS A 204 -10.15 18.09 -22.13
N MET A 205 -10.17 19.11 -23.00
CA MET A 205 -9.16 19.34 -24.04
C MET A 205 -8.89 18.08 -24.90
N SER A 206 -9.94 17.28 -25.09
CA SER A 206 -9.92 15.99 -25.78
C SER A 206 -10.37 16.10 -27.24
N ILE A 207 -10.74 17.31 -27.68
CA ILE A 207 -11.10 17.64 -29.06
C ILE A 207 -9.92 18.37 -29.71
N PRO A 208 -9.56 18.06 -30.97
CA PRO A 208 -8.47 18.73 -31.69
C PRO A 208 -8.87 20.15 -32.09
N THR A 209 -8.89 21.07 -31.14
CA THR A 209 -9.00 22.51 -31.40
C THR A 209 -7.63 23.08 -31.75
N ARG A 210 -7.56 24.22 -32.45
CA ARG A 210 -6.28 24.89 -32.79
C ARG A 210 -5.41 25.15 -31.55
N ALA A 211 -6.04 25.46 -30.41
CA ALA A 211 -5.36 25.64 -29.13
C ALA A 211 -4.76 24.32 -28.59
N VAL A 212 -5.51 23.21 -28.68
CA VAL A 212 -5.05 21.88 -28.24
C VAL A 212 -3.92 21.36 -29.13
N LEU A 213 -4.01 21.55 -30.45
CA LEU A 213 -2.98 21.16 -31.41
C LEU A 213 -1.67 21.92 -31.15
N HIS A 214 -1.76 23.25 -31.03
CA HIS A 214 -0.62 24.09 -30.65
C HIS A 214 0.00 23.65 -29.29
N HIS A 215 -0.83 23.34 -28.29
CA HIS A 215 -0.35 22.86 -27.00
C HIS A 215 0.38 21.50 -27.10
N ARG A 216 -0.08 20.61 -27.98
CA ARG A 216 0.51 19.28 -28.21
C ARG A 216 1.69 19.30 -29.18
N HIS A 217 2.08 20.47 -29.70
CA HIS A 217 3.13 20.64 -30.71
C HIS A 217 2.88 19.79 -31.97
N VAL A 218 1.62 19.76 -32.43
CA VAL A 218 1.16 19.15 -33.67
C VAL A 218 0.64 20.24 -34.59
#